data_AF-A0A7C6IGE1-F1
#
_entry.id   AF-A0A7C6IGE1-F1
#
_cell.length_a   1.000
_cell.length_b   1.000
_cell.length_c   1.000
_cell.angle_alpha   90.00
_cell.angle_beta   90.00
_cell.angle_gamma   90.00
#
_symmetry.space_group_name_H-M   'P 1'
#
loop_
_entity.id
_entity.type
_entity.pdbx_description
1 polymer ?
#
loop_
_entity_poly.entity_id
_entity_poly.type
_entity_poly.pdbx_seq_one_letter_code
_entity_poly.pdbx_strand_id
1 'polypeptide(L)'
;MERVAVEQVWTPTQHTALWLGAWVTGQVGYDHLLDGLATSGGPHRAVLMDAVVPDVIDVDAPVDQPALLRLVRAVTEGGEWDRAAEPPVRLVMSGPGEAPALPAGTEVAAAAMRAGAAIVLRDAAPGWHHVLVPDAHPEGGVAWGWWTVEGGLPEPDHLSPGAADL
;
A
#
# COMPACT_ATOMS: atom_id res chain seq x y z
N MET A 1 2.35 4.14 35.58
CA MET A 1 2.64 4.61 34.22
C MET A 1 3.61 3.62 33.60
N GLU A 2 3.07 2.61 32.93
CA GLU A 2 3.87 1.56 32.31
C GLU A 2 4.51 2.14 31.04
N ARG A 3 5.83 2.12 30.96
CA ARG A 3 6.55 2.55 29.76
C ARG A 3 6.49 1.40 28.76
N VAL A 4 5.71 1.57 27.71
CA VAL A 4 5.76 0.67 26.55
C VAL A 4 7.09 0.93 25.85
N ALA A 5 7.98 -0.07 25.87
CA ALA A 5 9.17 -0.05 25.04
C ALA A 5 8.71 -0.19 23.59
N VAL A 6 8.89 0.87 22.79
CA VAL A 6 8.69 0.79 21.34
C VAL A 6 9.92 0.11 20.77
N GLU A 7 9.90 -1.22 20.65
CA GLU A 7 11.02 -1.98 20.06
C GLU A 7 11.17 -1.75 18.55
N GLN A 8 10.14 -1.23 17.88
CA GLN A 8 10.15 -0.93 16.44
C GLN A 8 9.56 0.45 16.15
N VAL A 9 10.35 1.30 15.48
CA VAL A 9 9.98 2.68 15.09
C VAL A 9 9.09 2.71 13.83
N TRP A 10 8.93 1.58 13.15
CA TRP A 10 8.20 1.46 11.88
C TRP A 10 7.13 0.38 11.94
N THR A 11 6.11 0.47 11.08
CA THR A 11 5.06 -0.55 10.92
C THR A 11 5.35 -1.45 9.71
N PRO A 12 4.97 -2.75 9.73
CA PRO A 12 5.11 -3.65 8.56
C PRO A 12 4.58 -3.04 7.26
N THR A 13 3.51 -2.25 7.34
CA THR A 13 2.95 -1.51 6.21
C THR A 13 3.88 -0.43 5.67
N GLN A 14 4.49 0.40 6.54
CA GLN A 14 5.50 1.39 6.14
C GLN A 14 6.69 0.73 5.45
N HIS A 15 7.18 -0.38 6.01
CA HIS A 15 8.30 -1.13 5.45
C HIS A 15 7.97 -1.74 4.10
N THR A 16 6.77 -2.34 3.98
CA THR A 16 6.26 -2.89 2.72
C THR A 16 6.16 -1.82 1.64
N ALA A 17 5.59 -0.65 1.98
CA ALA A 17 5.44 0.45 1.02
C ALA A 17 6.80 0.93 0.48
N LEU A 18 7.82 1.03 1.35
CA LEU A 18 9.16 1.42 0.96
C LEU A 18 9.77 0.43 -0.06
N TRP A 19 9.73 -0.87 0.23
CA TRP A 19 10.30 -1.87 -0.67
C TRP A 19 9.52 -2.03 -1.97
N LEU A 20 8.19 -1.97 -1.92
CA LEU A 20 7.38 -1.96 -3.14
C LEU A 20 7.70 -0.74 -4.00
N GLY A 21 7.80 0.45 -3.40
CA GLY A 21 8.18 1.67 -4.11
C GLY A 21 9.54 1.53 -4.80
N ALA A 22 10.55 1.04 -4.07
CA ALA A 22 11.88 0.82 -4.60
C ALA A 22 11.91 -0.21 -5.74
N TRP A 23 11.13 -1.28 -5.64
CA TRP A 23 11.07 -2.34 -6.65
C TRP A 23 10.29 -1.93 -7.90
N VAL A 24 9.14 -1.28 -7.73
CA VAL A 24 8.30 -0.82 -8.85
C VAL A 24 9.05 0.17 -9.73
N THR A 25 9.79 1.08 -9.10
CA THR A 25 10.60 2.10 -9.80
C THR A 25 12.01 1.61 -10.18
N GLY A 26 12.32 0.32 -9.99
CA GLY A 26 13.53 -0.32 -10.49
C GLY A 26 14.82 -0.03 -9.72
N GLN A 27 14.76 0.55 -8.51
CA GLN A 27 15.96 0.76 -7.69
C GLN A 27 16.46 -0.52 -7.02
N VAL A 28 15.58 -1.50 -6.82
CA VAL A 28 15.94 -2.83 -6.30
C VAL A 28 15.37 -3.95 -7.16
N GLY A 29 16.08 -5.08 -7.22
CA GLY A 29 15.62 -6.30 -7.85
C GLY A 29 14.57 -7.06 -7.02
N TYR A 30 13.96 -8.08 -7.62
CA TYR A 30 12.94 -8.90 -6.97
C TYR A 30 13.45 -9.64 -5.73
N ASP A 31 14.67 -10.18 -5.77
CA ASP A 31 15.24 -10.90 -4.63
C ASP A 31 15.44 -10.00 -3.40
N HIS A 32 15.93 -8.77 -3.60
CA HIS A 32 16.06 -7.78 -2.52
C HIS A 32 14.69 -7.35 -1.96
N LEU A 33 13.66 -7.28 -2.81
CA LEU A 33 12.29 -7.07 -2.33
C LEU A 33 11.85 -8.22 -1.42
N LEU A 34 12.08 -9.47 -1.82
CA LEU A 34 11.70 -10.64 -1.01
C LEU A 34 12.41 -10.64 0.34
N ASP A 35 13.71 -10.35 0.37
CA ASP A 35 14.48 -10.23 1.60
C ASP A 35 13.93 -9.12 2.50
N GLY A 36 13.61 -7.96 1.92
CA GLY A 36 12.98 -6.83 2.62
C GLY A 36 11.66 -7.22 3.27
N LEU A 37 10.73 -7.80 2.49
CA LEU A 37 9.42 -8.22 2.99
C LEU A 37 9.57 -9.26 4.12
N ALA A 38 10.46 -10.24 3.95
CA ALA A 38 10.71 -11.29 4.95
C ALA A 38 11.19 -10.73 6.30
N THR A 39 11.97 -9.64 6.31
CA THR A 39 12.41 -9.01 7.57
C THR A 39 11.29 -8.26 8.32
N SER A 40 10.17 -7.96 7.64
CA SER A 40 9.17 -7.04 8.17
C SER A 40 7.89 -7.65 8.72
N GLY A 41 7.53 -8.85 8.28
CA GLY A 41 6.25 -9.43 8.67
C GLY A 41 6.04 -10.90 8.34
N GLY A 42 6.95 -11.57 7.62
CA GLY A 42 6.71 -12.93 7.12
C GLY A 42 5.96 -12.93 5.78
N PRO A 43 5.27 -14.01 5.40
CA PRO A 43 4.65 -14.13 4.07
C PRO A 43 3.49 -13.14 3.88
N HIS A 44 3.42 -12.54 2.69
CA HIS A 44 2.35 -11.64 2.30
C HIS A 44 1.26 -12.37 1.51
N ARG A 45 0.00 -12.01 1.70
CA ARG A 45 -1.11 -12.53 0.89
C ARG A 45 -2.21 -11.50 0.76
N ALA A 46 -3.03 -11.61 -0.27
CA ALA A 46 -4.14 -10.71 -0.48
C ALA A 46 -5.48 -11.44 -0.59
N VAL A 47 -6.54 -10.69 -0.35
CA VAL A 47 -7.91 -11.07 -0.68
C VAL A 47 -8.48 -9.94 -1.52
N LEU A 48 -8.96 -10.26 -2.72
CA LEU A 48 -9.59 -9.31 -3.63
C LEU A 48 -10.99 -8.98 -3.08
N MET A 49 -11.21 -7.72 -2.69
CA MET A 49 -12.46 -7.28 -2.06
C MET A 49 -13.42 -6.74 -3.11
N ASP A 50 -13.02 -5.63 -3.72
CA ASP A 50 -13.69 -4.99 -4.86
C ASP A 50 -12.60 -4.49 -5.80
N ALA A 51 -11.77 -5.44 -6.26
CA ALA A 51 -10.61 -5.17 -7.09
C ALA A 51 -10.86 -5.65 -8.52
N VAL A 52 -10.69 -4.73 -9.46
CA VAL A 52 -10.55 -5.04 -10.88
C VAL A 52 -9.05 -5.17 -11.13
N VAL A 53 -8.57 -6.36 -11.48
CA VAL A 53 -7.12 -6.65 -11.61
C VAL A 53 -6.77 -7.21 -12.99
N PRO A 54 -5.52 -7.04 -13.46
CA PRO A 54 -5.06 -7.66 -14.70
C PRO A 54 -5.14 -9.20 -14.66
N ASP A 55 -5.42 -9.81 -15.81
CA ASP A 55 -5.47 -11.26 -15.99
C ASP A 55 -4.05 -11.87 -16.04
N VAL A 56 -3.38 -11.85 -14.88
CA VAL A 56 -2.02 -12.37 -14.70
C VAL A 56 -1.91 -13.41 -13.57
N ILE A 57 -3.03 -13.70 -12.89
CA ILE A 57 -3.17 -14.70 -11.85
C ILE A 57 -4.49 -15.47 -12.02
N ASP A 58 -4.59 -16.64 -11.40
CA ASP A 58 -5.87 -17.31 -11.19
C ASP A 58 -6.60 -16.66 -10.01
N VAL A 59 -7.69 -15.96 -10.29
CA VAL A 59 -8.47 -15.22 -9.26
C VAL A 59 -9.31 -16.15 -8.38
N ASP A 60 -9.53 -17.40 -8.79
CA ASP A 60 -10.22 -18.41 -7.99
C ASP A 60 -9.28 -19.10 -6.99
N ALA A 61 -7.96 -18.91 -7.15
CA ALA A 61 -6.93 -19.40 -6.25
C ALA A 61 -6.58 -18.37 -5.16
N PRO A 62 -6.04 -18.81 -4.00
CA PRO A 62 -5.52 -17.88 -3.00
C PRO A 62 -4.44 -16.97 -3.57
N VAL A 63 -4.56 -15.65 -3.35
CA VAL A 63 -3.54 -14.68 -3.77
C VAL A 63 -2.38 -14.69 -2.76
N ASP A 64 -1.46 -15.64 -2.95
CA ASP A 64 -0.22 -15.75 -2.18
C ASP A 64 0.80 -14.65 -2.55
N GLN A 65 1.97 -14.66 -1.91
CA GLN A 65 2.98 -13.62 -2.11
C GLN A 65 3.44 -13.49 -3.58
N PRO A 66 3.77 -14.57 -4.30
CA PRO A 66 4.05 -14.49 -5.74
C PRO A 66 2.89 -13.90 -6.56
N ALA A 67 1.64 -14.32 -6.32
CA ALA A 67 0.48 -13.80 -7.02
C ALA A 67 0.25 -12.30 -6.74
N LEU A 68 0.34 -11.90 -5.47
CA LEU A 68 0.30 -10.50 -5.03
C LEU A 68 1.35 -9.65 -5.77
N LEU A 69 2.62 -10.08 -5.77
CA LEU A 69 3.69 -9.32 -6.42
C LEU A 69 3.54 -9.29 -7.94
N ARG A 70 3.03 -10.35 -8.58
CA ARG A 70 2.69 -10.34 -10.01
C ARG A 70 1.60 -9.31 -10.33
N LEU A 71 0.56 -9.23 -9.50
CA LEU A 71 -0.47 -8.20 -9.65
C LEU A 71 0.10 -6.80 -9.48
N VAL A 72 0.91 -6.55 -8.43
CA VAL A 72 1.55 -5.23 -8.21
C VAL A 72 2.37 -4.84 -9.43
N ARG A 73 3.16 -5.77 -9.98
CA ARG A 73 3.94 -5.50 -11.19
C ARG A 73 3.03 -5.20 -12.37
N ALA A 74 2.01 -6.02 -12.64
CA ALA A 74 1.13 -5.83 -13.79
C ALA A 74 0.37 -4.50 -13.75
N VAL A 75 -0.08 -4.08 -12.56
CA VAL A 75 -0.75 -2.79 -12.35
C VAL A 75 0.18 -1.59 -12.59
N THR A 76 1.46 -1.74 -12.22
CA THR A 76 2.43 -0.63 -12.26
C THR A 76 3.36 -0.65 -13.49
N GLU A 77 3.25 -1.66 -14.33
CA GLU A 77 4.10 -1.83 -15.51
C GLU A 77 3.71 -0.81 -16.60
N GLY A 78 4.72 -0.15 -17.17
CA GLY A 78 4.52 0.81 -18.26
C GLY A 78 4.03 2.20 -17.83
N GLY A 79 3.80 2.45 -16.54
CA GLY A 79 3.45 3.78 -16.06
C GLY A 79 4.63 4.76 -16.05
N GLU A 80 4.35 6.04 -16.27
CA GLU A 80 5.33 7.12 -16.25
C GLU A 80 5.56 7.61 -14.82
N TRP A 81 6.59 7.07 -14.17
CA TRP A 81 6.95 7.32 -12.76
C TRP A 81 8.02 8.40 -12.61
N ASP A 82 7.90 9.51 -13.33
CA ASP A 82 8.81 10.65 -13.15
C ASP A 82 8.74 11.18 -11.72
N ARG A 83 9.85 11.67 -11.18
CA ARG A 83 9.95 12.23 -9.82
C ARG A 83 9.07 13.46 -9.61
N ALA A 84 8.66 14.13 -10.69
CA ALA A 84 7.71 15.26 -10.64
C ALA A 84 6.24 14.82 -10.71
N ALA A 85 5.96 13.56 -11.03
CA ALA A 85 4.62 12.99 -11.11
C ALA A 85 4.22 12.33 -9.78
N GLU A 86 2.95 11.92 -9.66
CA GLU A 86 2.49 11.13 -8.53
C GLU A 86 3.28 9.81 -8.44
N PRO A 87 3.82 9.46 -7.24
CA PRO A 87 4.61 8.24 -7.09
C PRO A 87 3.76 6.99 -7.32
N PRO A 88 4.34 5.92 -7.91
CA PRO A 88 3.60 4.69 -8.18
C PRO A 88 3.16 3.94 -6.92
N VAL A 89 3.81 4.21 -5.79
CA VAL A 89 3.48 3.64 -4.48
C VAL A 89 3.40 4.77 -3.48
N ARG A 90 2.26 4.91 -2.81
CA ARG A 90 1.99 5.93 -1.81
C ARG A 90 1.53 5.27 -0.52
N LEU A 91 2.17 5.62 0.59
CA LEU A 91 1.69 5.24 1.92
C LEU A 91 0.65 6.27 2.38
N VAL A 92 -0.53 5.78 2.74
CA VAL A 92 -1.56 6.56 3.44
C VAL A 92 -1.54 6.11 4.90
N MET A 93 -1.41 7.05 5.82
CA MET A 93 -1.57 6.80 7.26
C MET A 93 -2.77 7.58 7.77
N SER A 94 -3.43 7.05 8.79
CA SER A 94 -4.50 7.74 9.49
C SER A 94 -4.33 7.55 10.99
N GLY A 95 -4.11 8.65 11.72
CA GLY A 95 -4.10 8.65 13.17
C GLY A 95 -5.52 8.61 13.78
N PRO A 96 -5.63 8.51 15.12
CA PRO A 96 -6.92 8.58 15.79
C PRO A 96 -7.67 9.89 15.48
N GLY A 97 -8.85 9.78 14.87
CA GLY A 97 -9.69 10.93 14.50
C GLY A 97 -9.30 11.62 13.19
N GLU A 98 -8.29 11.11 12.48
CA GLU A 98 -7.86 11.58 11.17
C GLU A 98 -8.45 10.69 10.08
N ALA A 99 -9.07 11.29 9.06
CA ALA A 99 -9.58 10.52 7.93
C ALA A 99 -8.42 10.14 7.00
N PRO A 100 -8.33 8.89 6.51
CA PRO A 100 -7.32 8.53 5.52
C PRO A 100 -7.55 9.31 4.23
N ALA A 101 -6.46 9.64 3.52
CA ALA A 101 -6.47 10.29 2.21
C ALA A 101 -6.97 9.35 1.09
N LEU A 102 -8.22 8.91 1.23
CA LEU A 102 -8.99 8.03 0.35
C LEU A 102 -10.43 8.57 0.23
N PRO A 103 -11.20 8.20 -0.82
CA PRO A 103 -12.55 8.72 -1.00
C PRO A 103 -13.46 8.44 0.21
N ALA A 104 -14.01 9.50 0.80
CA ALA A 104 -14.84 9.40 2.00
C ALA A 104 -16.12 8.59 1.75
N GLY A 105 -16.61 7.91 2.79
CA GLY A 105 -17.83 7.09 2.72
C GLY A 105 -17.68 5.76 1.99
N THR A 106 -16.49 5.43 1.49
CA THR A 106 -16.20 4.13 0.87
C THR A 106 -15.79 3.07 1.90
N GLU A 107 -15.98 1.79 1.55
CA GLU A 107 -15.54 0.68 2.39
C GLU A 107 -14.02 0.67 2.59
N VAL A 108 -13.25 0.98 1.53
CA VAL A 108 -11.79 1.03 1.59
C VAL A 108 -11.28 2.12 2.53
N ALA A 109 -11.92 3.31 2.56
CA ALA A 109 -11.57 4.35 3.52
C ALA A 109 -11.89 3.93 4.95
N ALA A 110 -13.03 3.26 5.18
CA ALA A 110 -13.37 2.73 6.49
C ALA A 110 -12.40 1.61 6.93
N ALA A 111 -11.96 0.75 6.01
CA ALA A 111 -10.97 -0.30 6.27
C ALA A 111 -9.61 0.30 6.61
N ALA A 112 -9.11 1.24 5.80
CA ALA A 112 -7.85 1.95 6.06
C ALA A 112 -7.86 2.67 7.41
N MET A 113 -8.97 3.32 7.77
CA MET A 113 -9.13 3.98 9.06
C MET A 113 -9.05 3.00 10.25
N ARG A 114 -9.66 1.82 10.13
CA ARG A 114 -9.55 0.77 11.17
C ARG A 114 -8.13 0.19 11.28
N ALA A 115 -7.47 0.03 10.14
CA ALA A 115 -6.12 -0.50 10.06
C ALA A 115 -5.04 0.54 10.44
N GLY A 116 -5.37 1.83 10.39
CA GLY A 116 -4.45 2.95 10.62
C GLY A 116 -3.52 3.25 9.43
N ALA A 117 -3.59 2.48 8.36
CA ALA A 117 -2.76 2.65 7.16
C ALA A 117 -3.35 1.99 5.92
N ALA A 118 -2.87 2.39 4.75
CA ALA A 118 -3.06 1.72 3.46
C ALA A 118 -1.87 2.00 2.53
N ILE A 119 -1.63 1.11 1.57
CA ILE A 119 -0.72 1.34 0.45
C ILE A 119 -1.57 1.57 -0.79
N VAL A 120 -1.35 2.69 -1.45
CA VAL A 120 -1.95 3.01 -2.75
C VAL A 120 -0.92 2.71 -3.83
N LEU A 121 -1.32 1.91 -4.82
CA LEU A 121 -0.59 1.71 -6.07
C LEU A 121 -1.27 2.52 -7.14
N ARG A 122 -0.52 3.38 -7.83
CA ARG A 122 -1.02 4.07 -9.01
C ARG A 122 -1.05 3.08 -10.18
N ASP A 123 -2.20 2.94 -10.81
CA ASP A 123 -2.31 2.14 -12.03
C ASP A 123 -1.58 2.87 -13.18
N ALA A 124 -0.92 2.11 -14.04
CA ALA A 124 -0.35 2.64 -15.28
C ALA A 124 -1.45 3.22 -16.20
N ALA A 125 -2.67 2.68 -16.12
CA ALA A 125 -3.87 3.26 -16.70
C ALA A 125 -4.30 4.52 -15.90
N PRO A 126 -4.37 5.71 -16.54
CA PRO A 126 -4.74 6.93 -15.84
C PRO A 126 -6.13 6.86 -15.20
N GLY A 127 -6.26 7.46 -14.01
CA GLY A 127 -7.54 7.58 -13.31
C GLY A 127 -7.92 6.37 -12.46
N TRP A 128 -7.03 5.38 -12.33
CA TRP A 128 -7.25 4.21 -11.49
C TRP A 128 -6.16 4.07 -10.43
N HIS A 129 -6.56 3.61 -9.26
CA HIS A 129 -5.68 3.32 -8.15
C HIS A 129 -6.06 1.99 -7.53
N HIS A 130 -5.08 1.26 -7.05
CA HIS A 130 -5.32 0.07 -6.24
C HIS A 130 -4.92 0.37 -4.81
N VAL A 131 -5.73 -0.10 -3.86
CA VAL A 131 -5.52 0.17 -2.44
C VAL A 131 -5.40 -1.15 -1.70
N LEU A 132 -4.24 -1.34 -1.06
CA LEU A 132 -3.94 -2.46 -0.18
C LEU A 132 -4.09 -1.99 1.26
N VAL A 133 -5.07 -2.51 1.97
CA VAL A 133 -5.25 -2.25 3.41
C VAL A 133 -4.74 -3.45 4.19
N PRO A 134 -3.81 -3.26 5.15
CA PRO A 134 -3.28 -4.36 5.94
C PRO A 134 -4.36 -4.86 6.90
N ASP A 135 -4.45 -6.18 7.05
CA ASP A 135 -5.14 -6.85 8.13
C ASP A 135 -4.10 -7.58 8.99
N ALA A 136 -4.18 -7.38 10.31
CA ALA A 136 -3.23 -7.97 11.24
C ALA A 136 -3.50 -9.47 11.34
N HIS A 137 -2.59 -10.30 10.82
CA HIS A 137 -2.80 -11.73 10.87
C HIS A 137 -2.30 -12.34 12.19
N PRO A 138 -3.15 -13.08 12.94
CA PRO A 138 -2.75 -13.66 14.22
C PRO A 138 -1.62 -14.69 14.13
N GLU A 139 -1.44 -15.32 12.96
CA GLU A 139 -0.51 -16.44 12.74
C GLU A 139 0.85 -16.01 12.15
N GLY A 140 1.12 -14.71 12.08
CA GLY A 140 2.27 -14.13 11.36
C GLY A 140 1.99 -13.90 9.87
N GLY A 141 2.84 -13.15 9.19
CA GLY A 141 2.57 -12.65 7.84
C GLY A 141 1.77 -11.34 7.83
N VAL A 142 1.56 -10.80 6.62
CA VAL A 142 0.67 -9.65 6.39
C VAL A 142 -0.42 -10.04 5.40
N ALA A 143 -1.67 -9.95 5.83
CA ALA A 143 -2.81 -10.08 4.94
C ALA A 143 -3.20 -8.69 4.41
N TRP A 144 -3.63 -8.64 3.15
CA TRP A 144 -4.05 -7.40 2.50
C TRP A 144 -5.46 -7.56 1.96
N GLY A 145 -6.36 -6.64 2.30
CA GLY A 145 -7.54 -6.41 1.47
C GLY A 145 -7.14 -5.58 0.25
N TRP A 146 -7.54 -6.00 -0.95
CA TRP A 146 -7.27 -5.29 -2.19
C TRP A 146 -8.56 -4.68 -2.76
N TRP A 147 -8.56 -3.37 -2.99
CA TRP A 147 -9.62 -2.65 -3.70
C TRP A 147 -9.08 -1.93 -4.93
N THR A 148 -9.96 -1.63 -5.88
CA THR A 148 -9.71 -0.68 -6.97
C THR A 148 -10.56 0.58 -6.74
N VAL A 149 -9.97 1.75 -6.96
CA VAL A 149 -10.60 3.06 -6.77
C VAL A 149 -10.46 3.85 -8.07
N GLU A 150 -11.59 4.29 -8.61
CA GLU A 150 -11.65 5.18 -9.78
C GLU A 150 -11.54 6.65 -9.38
N GLY A 151 -10.89 7.44 -10.21
CA GLY A 151 -10.76 8.88 -10.08
C GLY A 151 -9.54 9.33 -9.29
N GLY A 152 -9.48 10.64 -9.05
CA GLY A 152 -8.42 11.26 -8.26
C GLY A 152 -8.57 10.93 -6.78
N LEU A 153 -7.45 10.65 -6.12
CA LEU A 153 -7.42 10.55 -4.67
C LEU A 153 -7.34 11.96 -4.04
N PRO A 154 -7.81 12.14 -2.80
CA PRO A 154 -7.58 13.39 -2.08
C PRO A 154 -6.10 13.77 -2.12
N GLU A 155 -5.81 15.06 -2.37
CA GLU A 155 -4.44 15.55 -2.30
C GLU A 155 -3.88 15.29 -0.90
N PRO A 156 -2.63 14.83 -0.78
CA PRO A 156 -1.99 14.72 0.51
C PRO A 156 -1.89 16.10 1.15
N ASP A 157 -2.01 16.17 2.48
CA ASP A 157 -1.82 17.42 3.23
C ASP A 157 -0.36 17.86 3.13
N HIS A 158 -0.02 18.60 2.08
CA HIS A 158 1.26 19.26 1.95
C HIS A 158 1.20 20.55 2.77
N LEU A 159 1.65 20.51 4.03
CA LEU A 159 2.18 21.74 4.62
C LEU A 159 3.44 22.09 3.84
N SER A 160 3.36 23.10 2.98
CA SER A 160 4.58 23.72 2.44
C SER A 160 5.48 24.13 3.63
N PRO A 161 6.82 24.10 3.49
CA PRO A 161 7.72 24.41 4.61
C PRO A 161 7.40 25.72 5.34
N GLY A 162 6.87 26.73 4.64
CA GLY A 162 6.46 28.02 5.24
C GLY A 162 5.11 28.01 5.97
N ALA A 163 4.31 26.95 5.85
CA ALA A 163 3.04 26.80 6.56
C ALA A 163 3.21 26.18 7.96
N ALA A 164 4.37 25.58 8.25
CA ALA A 164 4.71 25.02 9.57
C ALA A 164 5.24 26.07 10.56
N ASP A 165 5.49 27.30 10.10
CA ASP A 165 6.04 28.42 10.88
C ASP A 165 4.95 29.43 11.35
N LEU A 166 3.66 29.11 11.17
CA LEU A 166 2.52 29.95 11.58
C LEU A 166 1.93 29.55 12.93
#